data_AF-A0A8B8IPJ0-F1
#
_entry.id   AF-A0A8B8IPJ0-F1
#
_cell.length_a   1.000
_cell.length_b   1.000
_cell.length_c   1.000
_cell.angle_alpha   90.00
_cell.angle_beta   90.00
_cell.angle_gamma   90.00
#
_symmetry.space_group_name_H-M   'P 1'
#
loop_
_entity.id
_entity.type
_entity.pdbx_description
1 polymer ?
#
loop_
_entity_poly.entity_id
_entity_poly.type
_entity_poly.pdbx_seq_one_letter_code
_entity_poly.pdbx_strand_id
1 'polypeptide(L)'
;MAPTIVSDDRLTSGHRLSHPAPGDEVLITGISGYFPDSDSVKHLQENLFNKVDLISGDSRRWKLAHPEIPPRTGKINHVNKFDASFFGVHFKQAHTMDPMIK
;
A
#
# COMPACT_ATOMS: atom_id res chain seq x y z
N MET A 1 -10.15 -34.17 -28.05
CA MET A 1 -8.94 -33.51 -27.51
C MET A 1 -9.23 -32.01 -27.55
N ALA A 2 -9.43 -31.36 -26.40
CA ALA A 2 -9.74 -29.93 -26.38
C ALA A 2 -8.51 -29.14 -26.85
N PRO A 3 -8.66 -28.10 -27.69
CA PRO A 3 -7.54 -27.33 -28.17
C PRO A 3 -6.86 -26.61 -27.00
N THR A 4 -5.55 -26.81 -26.86
CA THR A 4 -4.71 -26.06 -25.93
C THR A 4 -4.73 -24.60 -26.35
N ILE A 5 -5.45 -23.75 -25.62
CA ILE A 5 -5.38 -22.31 -25.79
C ILE A 5 -3.97 -21.91 -25.35
N VAL A 6 -3.07 -21.69 -26.30
CA VAL A 6 -1.78 -21.06 -26.03
C VAL A 6 -2.11 -19.61 -25.66
N SER A 7 -2.08 -19.32 -24.37
CA SER A 7 -2.25 -17.96 -23.87
C SER A 7 -1.07 -17.12 -24.36
N ASP A 8 -1.35 -16.25 -25.33
CA ASP A 8 -0.38 -15.31 -25.88
C ASP A 8 0.20 -14.49 -24.72
N ASP A 9 1.53 -14.47 -24.57
CA ASP A 9 2.18 -13.87 -23.42
C ASP A 9 2.05 -12.34 -23.50
N ARG A 10 1.15 -11.78 -22.69
CA ARG A 10 0.80 -10.34 -22.74
C ARG A 10 1.85 -9.44 -22.09
N LEU A 11 2.90 -10.01 -21.51
CA LEU A 11 3.97 -9.27 -20.87
C LEU A 11 5.00 -8.82 -21.91
N THR A 12 4.87 -7.58 -22.37
CA THR A 12 5.85 -6.95 -23.28
C THR A 12 7.15 -6.56 -22.57
N SER A 13 7.15 -6.50 -21.23
CA SER A 13 8.31 -6.23 -20.38
C SER A 13 8.08 -6.74 -18.95
N GLY A 14 9.18 -7.06 -18.25
CA GLY A 14 9.17 -7.50 -16.84
C GLY A 14 9.55 -8.98 -16.64
N HIS A 15 9.70 -9.39 -15.37
CA HIS A 15 9.91 -10.79 -15.01
C HIS A 15 8.58 -11.39 -14.53
N ARG A 16 8.19 -12.50 -15.15
CA ARG A 16 7.00 -13.26 -14.74
C ARG A 16 7.26 -13.92 -13.38
N LEU A 17 6.53 -13.48 -12.35
CA LEU A 17 6.71 -14.00 -10.98
C LEU A 17 5.90 -15.29 -10.71
N SER A 18 4.80 -15.49 -11.45
CA SER A 18 3.87 -16.61 -11.26
C SER A 18 3.80 -17.53 -12.48
N HIS A 19 3.79 -18.84 -12.24
CA HIS A 19 3.68 -19.87 -13.28
C HIS A 19 2.47 -20.79 -13.05
N PRO A 20 1.23 -20.29 -13.25
CA PRO A 20 0.04 -21.12 -13.08
C PRO A 20 -0.02 -22.26 -14.09
N ALA A 21 -0.74 -23.33 -13.74
CA ALA A 21 -0.95 -24.47 -14.61
C ALA A 21 -1.77 -24.07 -15.85
N PRO A 22 -1.67 -24.82 -16.98
CA PRO A 22 -2.49 -24.55 -18.16
C PRO A 22 -3.99 -24.62 -17.81
N GLY A 23 -4.70 -23.51 -18.05
CA GLY A 23 -6.12 -23.36 -17.70
C GLY A 23 -6.37 -22.49 -16.46
N ASP A 24 -5.34 -22.21 -15.67
CA ASP A 24 -5.42 -21.30 -14.51
C ASP A 24 -4.89 -19.91 -14.86
N GLU A 25 -5.54 -18.88 -14.33
CA GLU A 25 -5.17 -17.48 -14.51
C GLU A 25 -4.93 -16.78 -13.17
N VAL A 26 -3.98 -15.83 -13.16
CA VAL A 26 -3.71 -14.99 -11.98
C VAL A 26 -4.44 -13.67 -12.15
N LEU A 27 -5.32 -13.36 -11.21
CA LEU A 27 -6.11 -12.12 -11.21
C LEU A 27 -5.81 -11.27 -9.97
N ILE A 28 -5.85 -9.95 -10.16
CA ILE A 28 -5.88 -8.99 -9.05
C ILE A 28 -7.34 -8.80 -8.67
N THR A 29 -7.78 -9.44 -7.59
CA THR A 29 -9.20 -9.44 -7.16
C THR A 29 -9.54 -8.29 -6.22
N GLY A 30 -8.54 -7.66 -5.60
CA GLY A 30 -8.78 -6.55 -4.68
C GLY A 30 -7.50 -5.80 -4.33
N ILE A 31 -7.66 -4.53 -3.95
CA ILE A 31 -6.59 -3.67 -3.46
C ILE A 31 -7.10 -2.88 -2.24
N SER A 32 -6.22 -2.65 -1.27
CA SER A 32 -6.45 -1.78 -0.14
C SER A 32 -5.11 -1.20 0.32
N GLY A 33 -5.14 -0.08 1.02
CA GLY A 33 -3.93 0.53 1.55
C GLY A 33 -4.13 1.94 2.06
N TYR A 34 -3.14 2.37 2.84
CA TYR A 34 -2.97 3.74 3.32
C TYR A 34 -1.79 4.38 2.60
N PHE A 35 -1.95 5.62 2.14
CA PHE A 35 -0.97 6.34 1.35
C PHE A 35 -0.72 7.73 1.96
N PRO A 36 0.31 8.47 1.49
CA PRO A 36 0.51 9.85 1.92
C PRO A 36 -0.76 10.68 1.81
N ASP A 37 -1.15 11.32 2.92
CA ASP A 37 -2.36 12.14 3.05
C ASP A 37 -3.65 11.50 2.48
N SER A 38 -3.72 10.15 2.41
CA SER A 38 -4.85 9.41 1.85
C SER A 38 -5.16 8.15 2.66
N ASP A 39 -6.31 8.15 3.34
CA ASP A 39 -6.71 7.06 4.26
C ASP A 39 -7.33 5.83 3.58
N SER A 40 -7.43 5.83 2.25
CA SER A 40 -7.91 4.68 1.46
C SER A 40 -7.47 4.81 0.01
N VAL A 41 -7.60 3.73 -0.75
CA VAL A 41 -7.42 3.72 -2.21
C VAL A 41 -8.35 4.72 -2.91
N LYS A 42 -9.60 4.87 -2.44
CA LYS A 42 -10.55 5.82 -3.01
C LYS A 42 -10.11 7.27 -2.76
N HIS A 43 -9.66 7.57 -1.55
CA HIS A 43 -9.13 8.90 -1.24
C HIS A 43 -7.86 9.18 -2.07
N LEU A 44 -6.97 8.19 -2.22
CA LEU A 44 -5.82 8.31 -3.10
C LEU A 44 -6.26 8.60 -4.55
N GLN A 45 -7.23 7.86 -5.08
CA GLN A 45 -7.77 8.05 -6.43
C GLN A 45 -8.26 9.48 -6.65
N GLU A 46 -9.06 10.00 -5.72
CA GLU A 46 -9.57 11.38 -5.76
C GLU A 46 -8.41 12.40 -5.77
N ASN A 47 -7.41 12.21 -4.91
CA ASN A 47 -6.25 13.08 -4.84
C ASN A 47 -5.41 13.04 -6.13
N LEU A 48 -5.18 11.85 -6.69
CA LEU A 48 -4.43 11.68 -7.94
C LEU A 48 -5.15 12.33 -9.12
N PHE A 49 -6.46 12.14 -9.26
CA PHE A 49 -7.22 12.75 -10.35
C PHE A 49 -7.29 14.28 -10.24
N ASN A 50 -7.33 14.80 -9.02
CA ASN A 50 -7.29 16.23 -8.77
C ASN A 50 -5.86 16.81 -8.74
N LYS A 51 -4.84 15.98 -9.01
CA LYS A 51 -3.41 16.36 -9.00
C LYS A 51 -2.97 17.03 -7.69
N VAL A 52 -3.52 16.56 -6.58
CA VAL A 52 -3.18 17.03 -5.23
C VAL A 52 -1.77 16.57 -4.88
N ASP A 53 -0.96 17.49 -4.37
CA ASP A 53 0.36 17.18 -3.83
C ASP A 53 0.22 16.56 -2.42
N LEU A 54 0.58 15.28 -2.31
CA LEU A 54 0.45 14.48 -1.08
C LEU A 54 1.72 14.49 -0.22
N ILE A 55 2.69 15.34 -0.54
CA ILE A 55 3.94 15.47 0.19
C ILE A 55 3.87 16.74 1.05
N SER A 56 4.09 16.58 2.35
CA SER A 56 3.97 17.69 3.31
C SER A 56 5.29 17.96 4.04
N GLY A 57 5.51 19.22 4.40
CA GLY A 57 6.63 19.67 5.22
C GLY A 57 6.39 19.61 6.73
N ASP A 58 5.29 19.02 7.16
CA ASP A 58 4.92 18.99 8.58
C ASP A 58 5.84 18.10 9.42
N SER A 59 5.78 18.30 10.74
CA SER A 59 6.62 17.59 11.71
C SER A 59 5.95 16.33 12.30
N ARG A 60 5.03 15.68 11.56
CA ARG A 60 4.29 14.47 12.02
C ARG A 60 5.17 13.25 12.34
N ARG A 61 6.44 13.25 11.93
CA ARG A 61 7.41 12.19 12.21
C ARG A 61 8.61 12.69 12.99
N TRP A 62 9.19 13.81 12.58
CA TRP A 62 10.28 14.47 13.28
C TRP A 62 10.24 15.99 13.03
N LYS A 63 10.84 16.76 13.93
CA LYS A 63 11.14 18.17 13.67
C LYS A 63 12.34 18.26 12.73
N LEU A 64 12.33 19.21 11.80
CA LEU A 64 13.47 19.44 10.93
C LEU A 64 14.66 19.90 11.78
N ALA A 65 15.67 19.05 11.90
CA ALA A 65 16.85 19.30 12.72
C ALA A 65 18.11 19.53 11.89
N HIS A 66 18.18 18.98 10.67
CA HIS A 66 19.35 19.04 9.81
C HIS A 66 18.97 19.58 8.42
N PRO A 67 19.71 20.57 7.88
CA PRO A 67 19.40 21.18 6.58
C PRO A 67 19.59 20.22 5.39
N GLU A 68 20.36 19.14 5.54
CA GLU A 68 20.54 18.13 4.48
C GLU A 68 19.36 17.14 4.37
N ILE A 69 18.46 17.09 5.36
CA ILE A 69 17.31 16.21 5.31
C ILE A 69 16.20 16.92 4.50
N PRO A 70 15.65 16.30 3.45
CA PRO A 70 14.54 16.88 2.71
C PRO A 70 13.38 17.23 3.64
N PRO A 71 12.91 18.50 3.65
CA PRO A 71 11.88 18.92 4.59
C PRO A 71 10.51 18.34 4.24
N ARG A 72 10.30 17.94 2.98
CA ARG A 72 9.03 17.45 2.46
C ARG A 72 9.07 15.95 2.24
N THR A 73 8.16 15.22 2.86
CA THR A 73 8.04 13.76 2.73
C THR A 73 6.57 13.34 2.66
N GLY A 74 6.29 12.22 1.98
CA GLY A 74 4.97 11.59 2.00
C GLY A 74 4.79 10.81 3.29
N LYS A 75 3.68 11.03 4.01
CA LYS A 75 3.43 10.48 5.34
C LYS A 75 2.01 9.96 5.46
N ILE A 76 1.85 8.72 5.94
CA ILE A 76 0.53 8.18 6.31
C ILE A 76 -0.01 8.94 7.52
N ASN A 77 -1.30 9.27 7.48
CA ASN A 77 -1.97 10.11 8.47
C ASN A 77 -1.98 9.49 9.88
N HIS A 78 -2.28 8.19 9.97
CA HIS A 78 -2.60 7.53 11.23
C HIS A 78 -1.85 6.22 11.40
N VAL A 79 -0.72 6.23 12.11
CA VAL A 79 0.08 5.02 12.40
C VAL A 79 -0.30 4.33 13.71
N ASN A 80 -1.15 4.97 14.52
CA ASN A 80 -1.52 4.50 15.86
C ASN A 80 -2.91 3.86 15.91
N LYS A 81 -3.60 3.73 14.77
CA LYS A 81 -4.94 3.14 14.69
C LYS A 81 -4.83 1.65 14.37
N PHE A 82 -5.43 0.81 15.20
CA PHE A 82 -5.48 -0.64 15.01
C PHE A 82 -6.69 -1.21 15.77
N ASP A 83 -7.47 -2.07 15.12
CA ASP A 83 -8.61 -2.74 15.75
C ASP A 83 -8.16 -4.03 16.46
N ALA A 84 -7.59 -3.86 17.65
CA ALA A 84 -7.01 -4.97 18.40
C ALA A 84 -8.06 -6.03 18.79
N SER A 85 -9.29 -5.61 19.08
CA SER A 85 -10.38 -6.52 19.46
C SER A 85 -10.78 -7.45 18.32
N PHE A 86 -10.88 -6.92 17.09
CA PHE A 86 -11.19 -7.71 15.91
C PHE A 86 -10.15 -8.80 15.63
N PHE A 87 -8.86 -8.47 15.76
CA PHE A 87 -7.77 -9.41 15.52
C PHE A 87 -7.40 -10.26 16.75
N GLY A 88 -8.13 -10.14 17.87
CA GLY A 88 -7.86 -10.90 19.09
C GLY A 88 -6.53 -10.56 19.76
N VAL A 89 -5.98 -9.37 19.51
CA VAL A 89 -4.71 -8.89 20.08
C VAL A 89 -5.00 -8.13 21.38
N HIS A 90 -4.28 -8.46 22.44
CA HIS A 90 -4.44 -7.74 23.70
C HIS A 90 -3.93 -6.29 23.59
N PHE A 91 -4.64 -5.33 24.18
CA PHE A 91 -4.36 -3.88 24.05
C PHE A 91 -2.90 -3.48 24.30
N LYS A 92 -2.25 -4.09 25.31
CA LYS A 92 -0.83 -3.83 25.61
C LYS A 92 0.11 -4.31 24.51
N GLN A 93 -0.20 -5.44 23.87
CA GLN A 93 0.60 -5.96 22.76
C GLN A 93 0.46 -5.07 21.53
N ALA A 94 -0.77 -4.65 21.22
CA ALA A 94 -1.04 -3.72 20.11
C ALA A 94 -0.26 -2.39 20.23
N HIS A 95 -0.01 -1.91 21.46
CA HIS A 95 0.79 -0.71 21.69
C HIS A 95 2.28 -0.89 21.39
N THR A 96 2.82 -2.10 21.59
CA THR A 96 4.25 -2.40 21.38
C THR A 96 4.57 -2.98 20.01
N MET A 97 3.55 -3.34 19.22
CA MET A 97 3.73 -3.83 17.85
C MET A 97 4.26 -2.72 16.93
N ASP A 98 5.02 -3.13 15.92
CA ASP A 98 5.43 -2.24 14.83
C ASP A 98 4.17 -1.76 14.08
N PRO A 99 3.99 -0.45 13.85
CA PRO A 99 2.88 0.09 13.06
C PRO A 99 2.69 -0.52 11.66
N MET A 100 3.72 -1.11 11.05
CA MET A 100 3.62 -1.74 9.73
C MET A 100 2.86 -3.07 9.75
N ILE A 101 2.81 -3.77 10.89
CA ILE A 101 2.16 -5.09 11.04
C ILE A 101 0.87 -5.01 11.85
N LYS A 102 0.47 -3.81 12.26
CA LYS A 102 -0.87 -3.52 12.79
C LYS A 102 -1.81 -3.33 11.60
#